data_AF-A0AAJ2DC02-F1
#
_entry.id   AF-A0AAJ2DC02-F1
#
_cell.length_a   1.000
_cell.length_b   1.000
_cell.length_c   1.000
_cell.angle_alpha   90.00
_cell.angle_beta   90.00
_cell.angle_gamma   90.00
#
_symmetry.space_group_name_H-M   'P 1'
#
loop_
_entity.id
_entity.type
_entity.pdbx_description
1 polymer ?
#
loop_
_entity_poly.entity_id
_entity_poly.type
_entity_poly.pdbx_seq_one_letter_code
_entity_poly.pdbx_strand_id
1 'polypeptide(L)' 'MFGLFLLVCYTYQPCDYVPQGWVYPDRSNCLADIHQQQLPPQYECLPVDSVIPATRQDQGESE' A
#
# COMPACT_ATOMS: atom_id res chain seq x y z
N MET A 1 2.73 -14.96 20.89
CA MET A 1 4.08 -15.48 20.61
C MET A 1 4.51 -14.96 19.25
N PHE A 2 5.32 -13.89 19.18
CA PHE A 2 5.71 -13.22 17.92
C PHE A 2 7.18 -13.44 17.51
N GLY A 3 7.92 -14.27 18.25
CA GLY A 3 9.37 -14.44 18.04
C GLY A 3 9.77 -15.30 16.84
N LEU A 4 8.86 -16.11 16.28
CA LEU A 4 9.18 -17.04 15.19
C LEU A 4 9.19 -16.38 13.80
N PHE A 5 8.53 -15.23 13.62
CA PHE A 5 8.46 -14.55 12.33
C PHE A 5 9.79 -13.87 11.94
N LEU A 6 10.49 -13.28 12.92
CA LEU A 6 11.73 -12.55 12.69
C LEU A 6 12.91 -13.45 12.26
N LEU A 7 12.91 -14.73 12.67
CA LEU A 7 14.03 -15.65 12.45
C LEU A 7 14.08 -16.19 11.01
N VAL A 8 12.92 -16.30 10.36
CA VAL A 8 12.81 -16.72 8.96
C VAL A 8 13.36 -15.66 8.01
N CYS A 9 13.08 -14.38 8.29
CA CYS A 9 13.57 -13.30 7.44
C CYS A 9 15.09 -13.04 7.55
N TYR A 10 15.69 -13.33 8.71
CA TYR A 10 17.15 -13.21 8.89
C TYR A 10 17.94 -14.32 8.16
N THR A 11 17.35 -15.51 8.01
CA THR A 11 18.05 -16.68 7.45
C THR A 11 17.94 -16.79 5.93
N TYR A 12 16.95 -16.15 5.32
CA TYR A 12 16.72 -16.16 3.87
C TYR A 12 16.79 -14.72 3.30
N GLN A 13 17.98 -14.33 2.80
CA GLN A 13 18.13 -13.09 2.02
C GLN A 13 17.83 -13.34 0.53
N PRO A 14 17.18 -12.40 -0.17
CA PRO A 14 16.72 -11.09 0.30
C PRO A 14 15.24 -11.15 0.72
N CYS A 15 14.95 -10.73 1.95
CA CYS A 15 13.60 -10.36 2.35
C CYS A 15 13.28 -8.96 1.82
N ASP A 16 13.28 -8.82 0.50
CA ASP A 16 12.81 -7.60 -0.13
C ASP A 16 11.31 -7.51 0.10
N TYR A 17 10.90 -6.45 0.80
CA TYR A 17 9.49 -6.11 0.91
C TYR A 17 8.97 -5.77 -0.49
N VAL A 18 8.25 -6.70 -1.10
CA VAL A 18 7.52 -6.46 -2.35
C VAL A 18 6.13 -5.98 -1.98
N PRO A 19 5.78 -4.71 -2.25
CA PRO A 19 4.43 -4.23 -2.03
C PRO A 19 3.46 -5.10 -2.84
N GLN A 20 2.50 -5.73 -2.16
CA GLN A 20 1.51 -6.64 -2.76
C GLN A 20 0.38 -5.88 -3.50
N GLY A 21 0.55 -4.58 -3.76
CA GLY A 21 -0.48 -3.76 -4.40
C GLY A 21 -0.07 -2.30 -4.59
N TRP A 22 -0.95 -1.57 -5.27
CA TRP A 22 -0.80 -0.15 -5.58
C TRP A 22 -1.95 0.64 -4.95
N VAL A 23 -1.66 1.85 -4.48
CA VAL A 23 -2.68 2.78 -3.96
C VAL A 23 -3.02 3.78 -5.04
N TYR A 24 -4.29 3.83 -5.44
CA TYR A 24 -4.79 4.77 -6.43
C TYR A 24 -5.65 5.86 -5.76
N PRO A 25 -5.75 7.06 -6.37
CA PRO A 25 -6.61 8.13 -5.86
C PRO A 25 -8.11 7.75 -5.87
N ASP A 26 -8.51 6.92 -6.83
CA ASP A 26 -9.88 6.49 -7.01
C ASP A 26 -9.96 5.06 -7.57
N ARG A 27 -11.18 4.51 -7.56
CA ARG A 27 -11.44 3.16 -8.06
C ARG A 27 -11.29 3.05 -9.58
N SER A 28 -11.56 4.12 -10.34
CA SER A 28 -11.45 4.11 -11.81
C SER A 28 -10.03 3.90 -12.29
N ASN A 29 -9.04 4.54 -11.66
CA ASN A 29 -7.64 4.36 -11.99
C ASN A 29 -7.17 2.92 -11.73
N CYS A 30 -7.62 2.31 -10.62
CA CYS A 30 -7.33 0.91 -10.33
C CYS A 30 -7.90 -0.04 -11.40
N LEU A 31 -9.17 0.15 -11.78
CA LEU A 31 -9.81 -0.69 -12.80
C LEU A 31 -9.15 -0.52 -14.18
N ALA A 32 -8.82 0.72 -14.56
CA ALA A 32 -8.12 1.01 -15.81
C ALA A 32 -6.79 0.27 -15.88
N ASP A 33 -6.04 0.23 -14.78
CA ASP A 33 -4.73 -0.41 -14.73
C ASP A 33 -4.83 -1.94 -14.83
N ILE A 34 -5.80 -2.56 -14.12
CA ILE A 34 -6.10 -3.99 -14.24
C ILE A 34 -6.42 -4.37 -15.70
N HIS A 35 -7.25 -3.57 -16.36
CA HIS A 35 -7.62 -3.80 -17.76
C HIS A 35 -6.45 -3.58 -18.72
N GLN A 36 -5.66 -2.52 -18.54
CA GLN A 36 -4.54 -2.18 -19.41
C GLN A 36 -3.40 -3.19 -19.31
N GLN A 37 -3.09 -3.64 -18.09
CA GLN A 37 -2.01 -4.60 -17.84
C GLN A 37 -2.46 -6.06 -17.95
N GLN A 38 -3.76 -6.31 -18.20
CA GLN A 38 -4.35 -7.65 -18.25
C GLN A 38 -4.03 -8.45 -16.97
N LEU A 39 -4.18 -7.80 -15.82
CA LEU A 39 -3.82 -8.41 -14.55
C LEU A 39 -4.73 -9.59 -14.24
N PRO A 40 -4.18 -10.66 -13.66
CA PRO A 40 -4.95 -11.84 -13.31
C PRO A 40 -5.92 -11.56 -12.14
N PRO A 41 -6.96 -12.38 -11.95
CA PRO A 41 -8.11 -12.05 -11.10
C PRO A 41 -7.82 -11.92 -9.59
N GLN A 42 -6.61 -12.25 -9.13
CA GLN A 42 -6.18 -11.96 -7.77
C GLN A 42 -5.94 -10.47 -7.50
N TYR A 43 -5.81 -9.65 -8.55
CA TYR A 43 -5.71 -8.20 -8.41
C TYR A 43 -7.11 -7.60 -8.30
N GLU A 44 -7.46 -7.15 -7.10
CA GLU A 44 -8.77 -6.56 -6.81
C GLU A 44 -8.62 -5.13 -6.28
N CYS A 45 -9.52 -4.25 -6.70
CA CYS A 45 -9.59 -2.88 -6.21
C CYS A 45 -10.30 -2.82 -4.85
N LEU A 46 -9.52 -2.93 -3.78
CA LEU A 46 -10.01 -2.83 -2.41
C LEU A 46 -9.98 -1.37 -1.92
N PRO A 47 -10.99 -0.91 -1.16
CA PRO A 47 -10.94 0.40 -0.53
C PRO A 47 -9.80 0.40 0.49
N VAL A 48 -8.91 1.37 0.38
CA VAL A 48 -7.92 1.65 1.42
C VAL A 48 -8.60 2.59 2.40
N ASP A 49 -8.79 2.15 3.65
CA ASP A 49 -9.19 3.03 4.73
C ASP A 49 -8.20 4.20 4.73
N SER A 50 -8.73 5.41 4.48
CA SER A 50 -8.00 6.64 4.16
C SER A 50 -6.59 6.65 4.75
N VAL A 51 -5.57 6.72 3.90
CA VAL A 51 -4.19 6.98 4.34
C VAL A 51 -4.26 8.17 5.29
N ILE A 52 -3.87 7.99 6.55
CA ILE A 52 -3.89 9.08 7.56
C ILE A 52 -3.22 10.27 6.88
N PRO A 53 -3.94 11.36 6.60
CA PRO A 53 -3.33 12.49 5.93
C PRO A 53 -2.18 12.94 6.81
N ALA A 54 -0.98 13.06 6.25
CA ALA A 54 0.10 13.76 6.92
C ALA A 54 -0.42 15.17 7.19
N THR A 55 -0.84 15.44 8.42
CA THR A 55 -1.33 16.75 8.84
C THR A 55 -0.32 17.79 8.37
N ARG A 56 -0.74 18.69 7.48
CA ARG A 56 -0.02 19.95 7.25
C ARG A 56 0.02 20.66 8.61
N GLN A 57 1.17 20.59 9.28
CA GLN A 57 1.54 21.65 10.20
C GLN A 57 1.90 22.85 9.33
N ASP A 58 0.93 23.69 9.01
CA ASP A 58 1.21 25.07 8.64
C ASP A 58 0.18 25.98 9.30
N GLN A 59 0.68 26.66 10.33
CA GLN A 59 0.48 28.06 10.64
C GLN A 59 -0.98 28.55 10.76
N GLY A 60 -1.48 28.49 11.99
CA GLY A 60 -2.34 29.55 12.48
C GLY A 60 -1.50 30.80 12.68
N GLU A 61 -1.50 31.70 11.70
CA GLU A 61 -1.23 33.12 11.92
C GLU A 61 -2.49 33.70 12.56
N SER A 62 -2.40 33.99 13.85
CA SER A 62 -3.44 34.68 14.61
C SER A 62 -3.49 36.13 14.17
N GLU A 63 -4.68 36.57 13.76
CA GLU A 63 -5.06 37.98 13.58
C GLU A 63 -5.06 38.75 14.90
#